data_AF-A0A0N5BWM9-F1
#
_entry.id   AF-A0A0N5BWM9-F1
#
_cell.length_a   1.000
_cell.length_b   1.000
_cell.length_c   1.000
_cell.angle_alpha   90.00
_cell.angle_beta   90.00
_cell.angle_gamma   90.00
#
_symmetry.space_group_name_H-M   'P 1'
#
loop_
_entity.id
_entity.type
_entity.pdbx_description
1 polymer ?
#
loop_
_entity_poly.entity_id
_entity_poly.type
_entity_poly.pdbx_seq_one_letter_code
_entity_poly.pdbx_strand_id
1 'polypeptide(L)'
;MSVDIVHMCKLFEEKYGVRPQWKVRCPGRVNLIGEHIDYSDYSVLPMAIDRATFILGIECNESILEIANVEKEIYPEKQFFLDDIEKWHGCNNPSWIDYYLCGWKGIIEFLSENNGCNIKGMKLLVWGDIPPSSGVSSSSSIVCGSALMTLAIQTNGKHFEIINKGDFAELCAKSERYIGVEGGGMDQACEVLAQNGHALRIDFKPLIAHPISLPQDAIFAVIHSGSSHNKGSNNYYNQRVVECRLGAQIIAKLENYKHWMNIRTLGQLAKEVFNNSYPKDMYNIAIEKLKSINGGKYTRDEIKEILKIDDNTLISTSLNSNTTEMKEFTITPRVLHCFSEADRVFEFEKACENNEISLMAALMNESHKSCKELYDCSCEELDSTVKLCLEAGFLAARLTGAGWGGCVVALTTIDMKEKLEEKTLFIFFWNSLVLILLTMVTNHYRHIVFLILATLMMIVAQVINSKPTKIEILNDAFGRQDRSDFRPLQFGKRQEKNFRPLQFGKKSVYRPLQFGKRSFSSIGYDESNNDDYTFFIPINDY
;
A
#
# COMPACT_ATOMS: atom_id res chain seq x y z
N MET A 1 10.17 -17.70 -9.66
CA MET A 1 11.41 -17.09 -10.19
C MET A 1 11.34 -15.62 -9.79
N SER A 2 12.26 -15.10 -8.98
CA SER A 2 12.23 -13.68 -8.61
C SER A 2 12.50 -12.83 -9.85
N VAL A 3 11.49 -12.09 -10.32
CA VAL A 3 11.67 -11.17 -11.43
C VAL A 3 12.41 -9.95 -10.89
N ASP A 4 13.63 -9.74 -11.36
CA ASP A 4 14.39 -8.51 -11.07
C ASP A 4 14.39 -7.58 -12.30
N ILE A 5 14.87 -6.36 -12.11
CA ILE A 5 14.92 -5.36 -13.19
C ILE A 5 15.80 -5.79 -14.38
N VAL A 6 16.80 -6.65 -14.13
CA VAL A 6 17.70 -7.17 -15.17
C VAL A 6 16.95 -8.18 -16.05
N HIS A 7 16.18 -9.07 -15.43
CA HIS A 7 15.31 -10.01 -16.10
C HIS A 7 14.22 -9.29 -16.90
N MET A 8 13.56 -8.29 -16.31
CA MET A 8 12.58 -7.46 -17.04
C MET A 8 13.19 -6.80 -18.28
N CYS A 9 14.41 -6.26 -18.19
CA CYS A 9 15.07 -5.66 -19.36
C CYS A 9 15.32 -6.67 -20.48
N LYS A 10 15.65 -7.93 -20.14
CA LYS A 10 15.81 -9.01 -21.13
C LYS A 10 14.47 -9.35 -21.79
N LEU A 11 13.41 -9.52 -21.00
CA LEU A 11 12.06 -9.78 -21.52
C LEU A 11 11.57 -8.63 -22.42
N PHE A 12 11.89 -7.39 -22.06
CA PHE A 12 11.58 -6.23 -22.89
C PHE A 12 12.34 -6.26 -24.22
N GLU A 13 13.64 -6.54 -24.20
CA GLU A 13 14.48 -6.65 -25.40
C GLU A 13 14.06 -7.83 -26.29
N GLU A 14 13.64 -8.95 -25.70
CA GLU A 14 13.08 -10.10 -26.42
C GLU A 14 11.74 -9.78 -27.10
N LYS A 15 10.85 -9.05 -26.40
CA LYS A 15 9.53 -8.68 -26.95
C LYS A 15 9.62 -7.60 -28.03
N TYR A 16 10.44 -6.58 -27.82
CA TYR A 16 10.46 -5.38 -28.65
C TYR A 16 11.68 -5.25 -29.57
N GLY A 17 12.67 -6.15 -29.44
CA GLY A 17 13.91 -6.11 -30.22
C GLY A 17 14.83 -4.93 -29.88
N VAL A 18 14.51 -4.17 -28.83
CA VAL A 18 15.21 -2.96 -28.39
C VAL A 18 15.24 -2.88 -26.88
N ARG A 19 16.26 -2.23 -26.32
CA ARG A 19 16.33 -1.99 -24.88
C ARG A 19 15.35 -0.90 -24.44
N PRO A 20 14.79 -0.97 -23.23
CA PRO A 20 13.92 0.09 -22.72
C PRO A 20 14.70 1.39 -22.57
N GLN A 21 14.07 2.51 -22.94
CA GLN A 21 14.63 3.85 -22.78
C GLN A 21 14.45 4.35 -21.34
N TRP A 22 13.31 4.03 -20.73
CA TRP A 22 12.93 4.47 -19.39
C TRP A 22 12.62 3.30 -18.48
N LYS A 23 12.88 3.49 -17.18
CA LYS A 23 12.57 2.55 -16.10
C LYS A 23 11.95 3.32 -14.96
N VAL A 24 10.77 2.91 -14.53
CA VAL A 24 10.06 3.50 -13.40
C VAL A 24 9.86 2.44 -12.33
N ARG A 25 10.07 2.83 -11.07
CA ARG A 25 9.70 2.07 -9.87
C ARG A 25 8.76 2.95 -9.05
N CYS A 26 7.60 2.43 -8.69
CA CYS A 26 6.68 3.08 -7.75
C CYS A 26 6.39 2.09 -6.61
N PRO A 27 6.67 2.41 -5.34
CA PRO A 27 6.44 1.48 -4.25
C PRO A 27 4.94 1.26 -4.02
N GLY A 28 4.58 0.27 -3.20
CA GLY A 28 3.30 0.24 -2.51
C GLY A 28 3.40 0.99 -1.18
N ARG A 29 2.38 0.86 -0.32
CA ARG A 29 2.38 1.50 1.00
C ARG A 29 1.58 0.74 2.04
N VAL A 30 1.93 0.91 3.30
CA VAL A 30 1.14 0.50 4.46
C VAL A 30 0.68 1.73 5.24
N ASN A 31 -0.57 1.75 5.70
CA ASN A 31 -1.08 2.83 6.54
C ASN A 31 -0.95 2.41 8.01
N LEU A 32 -0.12 3.11 8.79
CA LEU A 32 0.10 2.75 10.19
C LEU A 32 -1.11 3.12 11.05
N ILE A 33 -1.73 4.28 10.78
CA ILE A 33 -2.96 4.75 11.42
C ILE A 33 -3.58 5.88 10.59
N GLY A 34 -4.90 6.09 10.70
CA GLY A 34 -5.60 7.08 9.88
C GLY A 34 -6.39 6.46 8.73
N GLU A 35 -7.17 5.42 8.97
CA GLU A 35 -7.98 4.82 7.89
C GLU A 35 -9.21 5.65 7.57
N HIS A 36 -9.58 5.72 6.28
CA HIS A 36 -10.86 6.32 5.86
C HIS A 36 -11.07 7.79 6.28
N ILE A 37 -9.99 8.54 6.45
CA ILE A 37 -10.03 9.97 6.79
C ILE A 37 -9.32 10.87 5.77
N ASP A 38 -8.58 10.30 4.83
CA ASP A 38 -7.85 11.04 3.80
C ASP A 38 -8.79 11.78 2.83
N TYR A 39 -9.85 11.12 2.35
CA TYR A 39 -10.92 11.79 1.59
C TYR A 39 -11.81 12.71 2.44
N SER A 40 -11.62 12.73 3.75
CA SER A 40 -12.26 13.67 4.67
C SER A 40 -11.37 14.88 5.00
N ASP A 41 -10.27 15.07 4.26
CA ASP A 41 -9.27 16.14 4.43
C ASP A 41 -8.54 16.10 5.80
N TYR A 42 -8.45 14.93 6.45
CA TYR A 42 -7.69 14.75 7.67
C TYR A 42 -6.38 14.02 7.44
N SER A 43 -5.39 14.35 8.25
CA SER A 43 -4.05 13.79 8.16
C SER A 43 -4.04 12.29 8.39
N VAL A 44 -3.11 11.61 7.73
CA VAL A 44 -2.88 10.15 7.83
C VAL A 44 -1.41 9.86 8.06
N LEU A 45 -1.07 8.65 8.54
CA LEU A 45 0.32 8.29 8.84
C LEU A 45 0.75 6.97 8.16
N PRO A 46 0.94 6.95 6.83
CA PRO A 46 1.47 5.79 6.11
C PRO A 46 3.00 5.78 6.00
N MET A 47 3.53 4.67 5.48
CA MET A 47 4.90 4.57 4.96
C MET A 47 4.93 3.74 3.68
N ALA A 48 5.84 4.05 2.76
CA ALA A 48 6.07 3.23 1.58
C ALA A 48 6.77 1.92 1.97
N ILE A 49 6.50 0.86 1.22
CA ILE A 49 7.13 -0.46 1.41
C ILE A 49 8.21 -0.72 0.34
N ASP A 50 8.98 -1.78 0.54
CA ASP A 50 10.03 -2.25 -0.38
C ASP A 50 9.46 -2.80 -1.69
N ARG A 51 8.26 -3.42 -1.64
CA ARG A 51 7.50 -3.89 -2.80
C ARG A 51 7.04 -2.76 -3.71
N ALA A 52 7.07 -2.99 -5.02
CA ALA A 52 6.83 -1.95 -6.00
C ALA A 52 6.22 -2.47 -7.31
N THR A 53 5.60 -1.54 -8.05
CA THR A 53 5.35 -1.67 -9.48
C THR A 53 6.56 -1.16 -10.25
N PHE A 54 7.00 -1.94 -11.24
CA PHE A 54 8.07 -1.64 -12.16
C PHE A 54 7.51 -1.53 -13.58
N ILE A 55 7.89 -0.45 -14.27
CA ILE A 55 7.45 -0.19 -15.65
C ILE A 55 8.68 0.12 -16.50
N LEU A 56 8.86 -0.65 -17.57
CA LEU A 56 9.83 -0.38 -18.61
C LEU A 56 9.12 0.22 -19.81
N GLY A 57 9.70 1.24 -20.43
CA GLY A 57 9.06 1.94 -21.53
C GLY A 57 10.02 2.46 -22.58
N ILE A 58 9.52 2.57 -23.81
CA ILE A 58 10.21 3.23 -24.92
C ILE A 58 9.21 4.06 -25.73
N GLU A 59 9.65 5.22 -26.19
CA GLU A 59 8.94 5.99 -27.23
C GLU A 59 8.96 5.22 -28.56
N CYS A 60 7.85 5.22 -29.29
CA CYS A 60 7.78 4.69 -30.65
C CYS A 60 7.17 5.67 -31.64
N ASN A 61 7.55 5.54 -32.92
CA ASN A 61 7.06 6.39 -34.01
C ASN A 61 5.60 6.08 -34.42
N GLU A 62 5.08 4.93 -34.00
CA GLU A 62 3.70 4.52 -34.24
C GLU A 62 2.74 5.30 -33.32
N SER A 63 1.56 5.69 -33.80
CA SER A 63 0.52 6.36 -33.00
C SER A 63 -0.26 5.35 -32.13
N ILE A 64 0.45 4.65 -31.25
CA ILE A 64 -0.10 3.58 -30.40
C ILE A 64 0.32 3.69 -28.93
N LEU A 65 -0.49 3.10 -28.07
CA LEU A 65 -0.16 2.76 -26.69
C LEU A 65 -0.23 1.24 -26.55
N GLU A 66 0.91 0.58 -26.40
CA GLU A 66 1.00 -0.87 -26.17
C GLU A 66 1.44 -1.15 -24.73
N ILE A 67 0.60 -1.88 -23.99
CA ILE A 67 0.81 -2.20 -22.58
C ILE A 67 0.84 -3.72 -22.43
N ALA A 68 1.99 -4.26 -22.03
CA ALA A 68 2.15 -5.68 -21.71
C ALA A 68 2.54 -5.89 -20.25
N ASN A 69 2.32 -7.11 -19.75
CA ASN A 69 2.74 -7.53 -18.42
C ASN A 69 3.67 -8.75 -18.53
N VAL A 70 4.62 -8.87 -17.59
CA VAL A 70 5.48 -10.06 -17.48
C VAL A 70 4.64 -11.33 -17.24
N GLU A 71 3.54 -11.22 -16.50
CA GLU A 71 2.61 -12.32 -16.20
C GLU A 71 1.39 -12.32 -17.14
N LYS A 72 1.63 -12.42 -18.44
CA LYS A 72 0.62 -12.31 -19.51
C LYS A 72 -0.64 -13.18 -19.36
N GLU A 73 -0.53 -14.34 -18.70
CA GLU A 73 -1.65 -15.26 -18.49
C GLU A 73 -2.62 -14.74 -17.42
N ILE A 74 -2.11 -13.96 -16.46
CA ILE A 74 -2.89 -13.33 -15.39
C ILE A 74 -3.35 -11.93 -15.83
N TYR A 75 -2.46 -11.20 -16.51
CA TYR A 75 -2.65 -9.83 -16.93
C TYR A 75 -2.47 -9.71 -18.46
N PRO A 76 -3.54 -9.93 -19.23
CA PRO A 76 -3.48 -9.87 -20.70
C PRO A 76 -3.01 -8.52 -21.20
N GLU A 77 -2.19 -8.53 -22.25
CA GLU A 77 -1.70 -7.31 -22.92
C GLU A 77 -2.78 -6.63 -23.77
N LYS A 78 -2.59 -5.35 -24.06
CA LYS A 78 -3.48 -4.59 -24.94
C LYS A 78 -2.74 -3.49 -25.69
N GLN A 79 -3.18 -3.27 -26.92
CA GLN A 79 -2.73 -2.17 -27.76
C GLN A 79 -3.92 -1.27 -28.10
N PHE A 80 -3.67 0.04 -28.11
CA PHE A 80 -4.63 1.05 -28.49
C PHE A 80 -4.03 1.99 -29.54
N PHE A 81 -4.87 2.51 -30.45
CA PHE A 81 -4.51 3.70 -31.23
C PHE A 81 -4.72 4.95 -30.38
N LEU A 82 -3.81 5.92 -30.46
CA LEU A 82 -3.85 7.11 -29.60
C LEU A 82 -5.15 7.91 -29.76
N ASP A 83 -5.61 8.11 -31.01
CA ASP A 83 -6.85 8.82 -31.34
C ASP A 83 -8.12 8.18 -30.74
N ASP A 84 -8.07 6.87 -30.44
CA ASP A 84 -9.18 6.15 -29.84
C ASP A 84 -9.12 6.18 -28.32
N ILE A 85 -7.94 5.93 -27.74
CA ILE A 85 -7.79 5.90 -26.28
C ILE A 85 -7.89 7.28 -25.64
N GLU A 86 -7.63 8.35 -26.38
CA GLU A 86 -7.85 9.72 -25.89
C GLU A 86 -9.32 9.99 -25.51
N LYS A 87 -10.26 9.26 -26.12
CA LYS A 87 -11.72 9.31 -25.85
C LYS A 87 -12.14 8.46 -24.65
N TRP A 88 -11.21 7.78 -23.97
CA TRP A 88 -11.52 7.04 -22.76
C TRP A 88 -11.75 8.01 -21.59
N HIS A 89 -12.84 7.78 -20.85
CA HIS A 89 -13.32 8.68 -19.78
C HIS A 89 -13.52 7.93 -18.45
N GLY A 90 -12.82 6.82 -18.26
CA GLY A 90 -12.95 5.98 -17.07
C GLY A 90 -13.81 4.73 -17.27
N CYS A 91 -13.95 3.95 -16.21
CA CYS A 91 -14.75 2.73 -16.17
C CYS A 91 -15.32 2.47 -14.77
N ASN A 92 -16.40 1.67 -14.69
CA ASN A 92 -17.03 1.28 -13.42
C ASN A 92 -16.73 -0.18 -13.01
N ASN A 93 -16.13 -0.97 -13.89
CA ASN A 93 -15.71 -2.34 -13.62
C ASN A 93 -14.28 -2.54 -14.17
N PRO A 94 -13.26 -2.14 -13.40
CA PRO A 94 -11.92 -1.99 -13.93
C PRO A 94 -11.18 -3.29 -14.14
N SER A 95 -10.50 -3.36 -15.28
CA SER A 95 -9.38 -4.28 -15.51
C SER A 95 -8.06 -3.65 -15.02
N TRP A 96 -6.99 -4.45 -14.95
CA TRP A 96 -5.67 -3.96 -14.55
C TRP A 96 -5.15 -2.83 -15.47
N ILE A 97 -5.53 -2.84 -16.75
CA ILE A 97 -5.13 -1.83 -17.73
C ILE A 97 -5.79 -0.48 -17.44
N ASP A 98 -7.01 -0.47 -16.90
CA ASP A 98 -7.71 0.77 -16.61
C ASP A 98 -6.99 1.61 -15.54
N TYR A 99 -6.30 0.97 -14.58
CA TYR A 99 -5.42 1.66 -13.64
C TYR A 99 -4.21 2.29 -14.34
N TYR A 100 -3.61 1.61 -15.33
CA TYR A 100 -2.56 2.22 -16.15
C TYR A 100 -3.10 3.45 -16.89
N LEU A 101 -4.28 3.30 -17.51
CA LEU A 101 -4.94 4.36 -18.28
C LEU A 101 -5.27 5.59 -17.43
N CYS A 102 -5.61 5.42 -16.15
CA CYS A 102 -5.81 6.55 -15.23
C CYS A 102 -4.58 7.46 -15.21
N GLY A 103 -3.39 6.92 -14.89
CA GLY A 103 -2.18 7.72 -14.81
C GLY A 103 -1.72 8.27 -16.16
N TRP A 104 -1.88 7.50 -17.24
CA TRP A 104 -1.63 7.99 -18.61
C TRP A 104 -2.54 9.18 -18.94
N LYS A 105 -3.85 9.03 -18.76
CA LYS A 105 -4.86 10.06 -19.09
C LYS A 105 -4.63 11.34 -18.30
N GLY A 106 -4.34 11.23 -17.00
CA GLY A 106 -4.04 12.38 -16.15
C GLY A 106 -2.88 13.23 -16.67
N ILE A 107 -1.81 12.57 -17.14
CA ILE A 107 -0.65 13.28 -17.71
C ILE A 107 -0.95 13.87 -19.08
N ILE A 108 -1.69 13.15 -19.93
CA ILE A 108 -2.09 13.70 -21.23
C ILE A 108 -2.95 14.95 -21.05
N GLU A 109 -3.94 14.93 -20.16
CA GLU A 109 -4.77 16.10 -19.86
C GLU A 109 -3.94 17.28 -19.34
N PHE A 110 -3.05 17.01 -18.38
CA PHE A 110 -2.13 18.02 -17.83
C PHE A 110 -1.21 18.64 -18.89
N LEU A 111 -0.67 17.84 -19.81
CA LEU A 111 0.21 18.35 -20.86
C LEU A 111 -0.55 19.08 -21.98
N SER A 112 -1.77 18.64 -22.29
CA SER A 112 -2.64 19.27 -23.28
C SER A 112 -3.11 20.65 -22.84
N GLU A 113 -3.51 20.81 -21.58
CA GLU A 113 -3.87 22.10 -20.98
C GLU A 113 -2.70 23.09 -21.01
N ASN A 114 -1.47 22.60 -20.84
CA ASN A 114 -0.30 23.45 -20.70
C ASN A 114 0.46 23.73 -22.00
N ASN A 115 0.32 22.91 -23.07
CA ASN A 115 1.12 23.10 -24.29
C ASN A 115 0.62 22.44 -25.60
N GLY A 116 -0.63 21.96 -25.70
CA GLY A 116 -1.15 21.38 -26.96
C GLY A 116 -0.20 20.31 -27.54
N CYS A 117 0.04 19.24 -26.78
CA CYS A 117 1.11 18.30 -27.06
C CYS A 117 0.70 17.26 -28.13
N ASN A 118 1.58 16.98 -29.09
CA ASN A 118 1.44 15.79 -29.94
C ASN A 118 1.80 14.56 -29.10
N ILE A 119 0.82 13.69 -28.85
CA ILE A 119 1.00 12.53 -27.98
C ILE A 119 1.93 11.53 -28.67
N LYS A 120 3.06 11.24 -28.01
CA LYS A 120 4.00 10.22 -28.48
C LYS A 120 3.47 8.82 -28.21
N GLY A 121 3.68 7.91 -29.16
CA GLY A 121 3.41 6.50 -28.96
C GLY A 121 4.41 5.84 -28.02
N MET A 122 3.99 4.76 -27.37
CA MET A 122 4.83 4.05 -26.40
C MET A 122 4.54 2.55 -26.33
N LYS A 123 5.61 1.78 -26.07
CA LYS A 123 5.58 0.34 -25.82
C LYS A 123 6.11 0.05 -24.42
N LEU A 124 5.37 -0.74 -23.65
CA LEU A 124 5.52 -0.82 -22.20
C LEU A 124 5.51 -2.27 -21.71
N LEU A 125 6.35 -2.57 -20.72
CA LEU A 125 6.32 -3.82 -19.97
C LEU A 125 6.19 -3.53 -18.48
N VAL A 126 5.12 -4.04 -17.87
CA VAL A 126 4.77 -3.86 -16.46
C VAL A 126 5.00 -5.15 -15.69
N TRP A 127 5.47 -5.03 -14.45
CA TRP A 127 5.49 -6.09 -13.46
C TRP A 127 5.46 -5.49 -12.05
N GLY A 128 4.97 -6.21 -11.06
CA GLY A 128 5.04 -5.75 -9.68
C GLY A 128 5.00 -6.91 -8.69
N ASP A 129 5.62 -6.72 -7.53
CA ASP A 129 5.64 -7.68 -6.43
C ASP A 129 4.81 -7.23 -5.22
N ILE A 130 4.01 -6.17 -5.39
CA ILE A 130 2.99 -5.78 -4.43
C ILE A 130 1.84 -6.79 -4.52
N PRO A 131 1.44 -7.45 -3.42
CA PRO A 131 0.29 -8.35 -3.44
C PRO A 131 -0.96 -7.61 -3.96
N PRO A 132 -1.65 -8.09 -5.01
CA PRO A 132 -2.80 -7.39 -5.55
C PRO A 132 -4.00 -7.43 -4.59
N SER A 133 -4.84 -6.39 -4.61
CA SER A 133 -6.11 -6.33 -3.85
C SER A 133 -5.99 -6.65 -2.35
N SER A 134 -4.85 -6.25 -1.78
CA SER A 134 -4.41 -6.62 -0.44
C SER A 134 -4.42 -5.45 0.56
N GLY A 135 -4.92 -4.29 0.16
CA GLY A 135 -4.88 -3.11 1.02
C GLY A 135 -3.49 -2.46 1.17
N VAL A 136 -2.48 -2.87 0.38
CA VAL A 136 -1.15 -2.20 0.29
C VAL A 136 -0.92 -1.37 -0.99
N SER A 137 -2.02 -0.95 -1.64
CA SER A 137 -2.04 -0.01 -2.78
C SER A 137 -1.33 -0.42 -4.06
N SER A 138 -1.50 -1.67 -4.48
CA SER A 138 -1.06 -2.09 -5.81
C SER A 138 -1.72 -1.26 -6.94
N SER A 139 -2.96 -0.77 -6.75
CA SER A 139 -3.66 0.06 -7.76
C SER A 139 -3.01 1.43 -7.95
N SER A 140 -2.81 2.16 -6.85
CA SER A 140 -2.23 3.49 -6.86
C SER A 140 -0.78 3.45 -7.35
N SER A 141 -0.03 2.41 -6.97
CA SER A 141 1.33 2.17 -7.46
C SER A 141 1.39 2.03 -9.00
N ILE A 142 0.41 1.36 -9.62
CA ILE A 142 0.26 1.31 -11.08
C ILE A 142 -0.08 2.69 -11.65
N VAL A 143 -1.01 3.43 -11.03
CA VAL A 143 -1.43 4.78 -11.49
C VAL A 143 -0.25 5.77 -11.43
N CYS A 144 0.43 5.86 -10.30
CA CYS A 144 1.59 6.72 -10.08
C CYS A 144 2.75 6.32 -11.00
N GLY A 145 3.00 5.01 -11.14
CA GLY A 145 4.01 4.48 -12.06
C GLY A 145 3.70 4.80 -13.52
N SER A 146 2.44 4.62 -13.96
CA SER A 146 2.03 4.90 -15.34
C SER A 146 2.04 6.39 -15.65
N ALA A 147 1.63 7.23 -14.70
CA ALA A 147 1.76 8.68 -14.81
C ALA A 147 3.23 9.09 -14.95
N LEU A 148 4.12 8.58 -14.10
CA LEU A 148 5.54 8.93 -14.17
C LEU A 148 6.20 8.44 -15.46
N MET A 149 5.86 7.24 -15.92
CA MET A 149 6.34 6.70 -17.20
C MET A 149 5.85 7.54 -18.38
N THR A 150 4.56 7.88 -18.40
CA THR A 150 3.95 8.72 -19.44
C THR A 150 4.63 10.09 -19.45
N LEU A 151 4.78 10.73 -18.29
CA LEU A 151 5.43 12.02 -18.17
C LEU A 151 6.89 11.97 -18.65
N ALA A 152 7.64 10.93 -18.28
CA ALA A 152 9.02 10.76 -18.72
C ALA A 152 9.14 10.65 -20.25
N ILE A 153 8.28 9.85 -20.91
CA ILE A 153 8.28 9.69 -22.37
C ILE A 153 7.86 10.99 -23.07
N GLN A 154 6.74 11.58 -22.65
CA GLN A 154 6.19 12.78 -23.30
C GLN A 154 7.13 13.99 -23.17
N THR A 155 7.89 14.07 -22.07
CA THR A 155 8.76 15.21 -21.78
C THR A 155 10.25 14.93 -21.99
N ASN A 156 10.60 13.74 -22.50
CA ASN A 156 11.97 13.27 -22.65
C ASN A 156 12.79 13.42 -21.36
N GLY A 157 12.20 13.01 -20.23
CA GLY A 157 12.86 12.99 -18.92
C GLY A 157 12.80 14.30 -18.13
N LYS A 158 12.13 15.37 -18.59
CA LYS A 158 11.99 16.64 -17.85
C LYS A 158 10.87 16.64 -16.80
N HIS A 159 10.44 15.46 -16.38
CA HIS A 159 9.30 15.20 -15.49
C HIS A 159 9.14 16.19 -14.32
N PHE A 160 10.01 16.14 -13.28
CA PHE A 160 9.85 16.99 -12.10
C PHE A 160 10.33 18.45 -12.28
N GLU A 161 10.80 18.81 -13.48
CA GLU A 161 11.01 20.22 -13.86
C GLU A 161 9.68 20.89 -14.29
N ILE A 162 8.71 20.08 -14.74
CA ILE A 162 7.42 20.54 -15.29
C ILE A 162 6.32 20.51 -14.22
N ILE A 163 6.35 19.53 -13.32
CA ILE A 163 5.39 19.38 -12.22
C ILE A 163 6.15 18.96 -10.95
N ASN A 164 5.93 19.64 -9.82
CA ASN A 164 6.56 19.21 -8.57
C ASN A 164 5.90 17.92 -8.05
N LYS A 165 6.58 17.22 -7.14
CA LYS A 165 6.09 15.93 -6.61
C LYS A 165 4.73 16.01 -5.91
N GLY A 166 4.43 17.11 -5.21
CA GLY A 166 3.15 17.29 -4.53
C GLY A 166 2.00 17.40 -5.53
N ASP A 167 2.14 18.28 -6.52
CA ASP A 167 1.16 18.45 -7.59
C ASP A 167 1.02 17.16 -8.41
N PHE A 168 2.11 16.43 -8.64
CA PHE A 168 2.09 15.13 -9.30
C PHE A 168 1.30 14.09 -8.51
N ALA A 169 1.47 14.03 -7.19
CA ALA A 169 0.69 13.14 -6.33
C ALA A 169 -0.80 13.50 -6.34
N GLU A 170 -1.14 14.80 -6.26
CA GLU A 170 -2.53 15.25 -6.37
C GLU A 170 -3.15 14.92 -7.74
N LEU A 171 -2.38 15.05 -8.82
CA LEU A 171 -2.80 14.66 -10.16
C LEU A 171 -3.11 13.16 -10.19
N CYS A 172 -2.20 12.31 -9.71
CA CYS A 172 -2.42 10.86 -9.67
C CYS A 172 -3.67 10.49 -8.84
N ALA A 173 -3.87 11.15 -7.70
CA ALA A 173 -5.04 10.93 -6.86
C ALA A 173 -6.36 11.31 -7.55
N LYS A 174 -6.38 12.41 -8.31
CA LYS A 174 -7.54 12.79 -9.13
C LYS A 174 -7.76 11.80 -10.27
N SER A 175 -6.69 11.38 -10.94
CA SER A 175 -6.76 10.49 -12.08
C SER A 175 -7.22 9.08 -11.71
N GLU A 176 -6.86 8.55 -10.54
CA GLU A 176 -7.34 7.22 -10.11
C GLU A 176 -8.88 7.18 -9.97
N ARG A 177 -9.55 8.32 -9.78
CA ARG A 177 -11.01 8.40 -9.73
C ARG A 177 -11.71 8.05 -11.05
N TYR A 178 -10.99 8.06 -12.17
CA TYR A 178 -11.51 7.52 -13.43
C TYR A 178 -11.92 6.04 -13.32
N ILE A 179 -11.45 5.34 -12.30
CA ILE A 179 -11.84 3.96 -12.00
C ILE A 179 -13.22 3.82 -11.31
N GLY A 180 -13.88 4.95 -11.00
CA GLY A 180 -15.19 5.00 -10.34
C GLY A 180 -15.14 4.97 -8.80
N VAL A 181 -13.94 4.98 -8.21
CA VAL A 181 -13.75 5.02 -6.74
C VAL A 181 -13.41 6.44 -6.29
N GLU A 182 -14.16 6.98 -5.34
CA GLU A 182 -13.97 8.32 -4.79
C GLU A 182 -12.90 8.33 -3.67
N GLY A 183 -11.70 7.85 -4.00
CA GLY A 183 -10.56 7.79 -3.11
C GLY A 183 -10.04 9.17 -2.67
N GLY A 184 -9.33 9.18 -1.54
CA GLY A 184 -8.52 10.32 -1.12
C GLY A 184 -7.16 10.34 -1.82
N GLY A 185 -6.18 10.97 -1.19
CA GLY A 185 -4.84 11.17 -1.76
C GLY A 185 -3.71 10.47 -1.00
N MET A 186 -4.02 9.65 0.01
CA MET A 186 -3.02 9.03 0.88
C MET A 186 -2.04 8.16 0.08
N ASP A 187 -2.58 7.25 -0.73
CA ASP A 187 -1.82 6.20 -1.40
C ASP A 187 -0.78 6.84 -2.34
N GLN A 188 -1.24 7.73 -3.22
CA GLN A 188 -0.44 8.40 -4.22
C GLN A 188 0.58 9.37 -3.59
N ALA A 189 0.16 10.11 -2.55
CA ALA A 189 1.07 10.99 -1.82
C ALA A 189 2.18 10.20 -1.13
N CYS A 190 1.86 9.08 -0.46
CA CYS A 190 2.85 8.23 0.18
C CYS A 190 3.83 7.66 -0.83
N GLU A 191 3.35 7.12 -1.94
CA GLU A 191 4.19 6.48 -2.96
C GLU A 191 5.15 7.45 -3.66
N VAL A 192 4.75 8.72 -3.82
CA VAL A 192 5.54 9.75 -4.52
C VAL A 192 6.48 10.51 -3.57
N LEU A 193 6.03 10.77 -2.33
CA LEU A 193 6.70 11.65 -1.37
C LEU A 193 7.51 10.90 -0.31
N ALA A 194 7.44 9.57 -0.25
CA ALA A 194 8.19 8.76 0.71
C ALA A 194 9.69 9.03 0.69
N GLN A 195 10.28 8.94 1.88
CA GLN A 195 11.71 9.08 2.12
C GLN A 195 12.20 7.83 2.82
N ASN A 196 13.38 7.34 2.42
CA ASN A 196 13.95 6.15 3.04
C ASN A 196 14.13 6.37 4.56
N GLY A 197 13.81 5.34 5.35
CA GLY A 197 13.90 5.37 6.81
C GLY A 197 12.84 6.19 7.54
N HIS A 198 11.78 6.67 6.86
CA HIS A 198 10.73 7.49 7.48
C HIS A 198 9.33 7.00 7.13
N ALA A 199 8.42 7.07 8.11
CA ALA A 199 6.99 7.18 7.83
C ALA A 199 6.65 8.63 7.45
N LEU A 200 5.42 8.88 6.99
CA LEU A 200 4.96 10.21 6.62
C LEU A 200 3.66 10.54 7.34
N ARG A 201 3.59 11.64 8.08
CA ARG A 201 2.30 12.29 8.33
C ARG A 201 1.95 13.13 7.10
N ILE A 202 0.86 12.78 6.43
CA ILE A 202 0.42 13.45 5.21
C ILE A 202 -0.80 14.28 5.53
N ASP A 203 -0.67 15.60 5.38
CA ASP A 203 -1.76 16.56 5.49
C ASP A 203 -2.38 16.80 4.11
N PHE A 204 -3.68 17.12 4.10
CA PHE A 204 -4.40 17.44 2.87
C PHE A 204 -4.93 18.89 2.93
N LYS A 205 -4.96 19.56 1.77
CA LYS A 205 -5.49 20.92 1.59
C LYS A 205 -4.79 22.02 2.44
N PRO A 206 -3.49 22.29 2.20
CA PRO A 206 -2.66 21.80 1.09
C PRO A 206 -2.00 20.43 1.35
N LEU A 207 -1.57 19.74 0.29
CA LEU A 207 -0.82 18.50 0.42
C LEU A 207 0.58 18.76 1.00
N ILE A 208 0.85 18.28 2.21
CA ILE A 208 2.16 18.40 2.86
C ILE A 208 2.53 17.04 3.47
N ALA A 209 3.76 16.56 3.19
CA ALA A 209 4.29 15.35 3.79
C ALA A 209 5.36 15.70 4.84
N HIS A 210 5.12 15.27 6.08
CA HIS A 210 6.03 15.43 7.21
C HIS A 210 6.72 14.09 7.49
N PRO A 211 8.05 13.97 7.28
CA PRO A 211 8.78 12.76 7.63
C PRO A 211 8.74 12.53 9.14
N ILE A 212 8.30 11.33 9.54
CA ILE A 212 8.22 10.88 10.92
C ILE A 212 9.23 9.75 11.12
N SER A 213 10.15 9.92 12.07
CA SER A 213 11.04 8.85 12.51
C SER A 213 10.26 7.92 13.45
N LEU A 214 10.20 6.63 13.09
CA LEU A 214 9.63 5.61 13.97
C LEU A 214 10.66 5.22 15.04
N PRO A 215 10.22 4.78 16.24
CA PRO A 215 11.14 4.27 17.25
C PRO A 215 11.97 3.10 16.70
N GLN A 216 13.29 3.10 16.96
CA GLN A 216 14.20 2.08 16.39
C GLN A 216 13.79 0.66 16.76
N ASP A 217 13.26 0.46 17.96
CA ASP A 217 12.84 -0.85 18.43
C ASP A 217 11.50 -1.30 17.83
N ALA A 218 10.74 -0.43 17.16
CA ALA A 218 9.45 -0.77 16.58
C ALA A 218 9.59 -1.47 15.23
N ILE A 219 8.97 -2.66 15.10
CA ILE A 219 8.91 -3.42 13.85
C ILE A 219 7.45 -3.57 13.44
N PHE A 220 7.19 -3.33 12.16
CA PHE A 220 5.88 -3.51 11.55
C PHE A 220 5.89 -4.71 10.60
N ALA A 221 5.03 -5.68 10.87
CA ALA A 221 4.77 -6.80 9.97
C ALA A 221 3.49 -6.55 9.17
N VAL A 222 3.53 -6.88 7.87
CA VAL A 222 2.35 -6.83 7.01
C VAL A 222 1.90 -8.25 6.69
N ILE A 223 0.68 -8.59 7.09
CA ILE A 223 0.16 -9.96 7.07
C ILE A 223 -1.14 -9.96 6.26
N HIS A 224 -1.17 -10.73 5.16
CA HIS A 224 -2.38 -10.87 4.35
C HIS A 224 -3.42 -11.74 5.07
N SER A 225 -4.67 -11.29 5.12
CA SER A 225 -5.76 -12.02 5.81
C SER A 225 -6.23 -13.29 5.11
N GLY A 226 -5.82 -13.48 3.86
CA GLY A 226 -6.29 -14.56 2.98
C GLY A 226 -7.54 -14.19 2.17
N SER A 227 -8.18 -13.06 2.47
CA SER A 227 -9.25 -12.47 1.68
C SER A 227 -8.72 -11.26 0.89
N SER A 228 -9.13 -11.13 -0.36
CA SER A 228 -8.76 -9.99 -1.22
C SER A 228 -10.03 -9.25 -1.64
N HIS A 229 -9.99 -7.92 -1.56
CA HIS A 229 -11.14 -7.09 -1.94
C HIS A 229 -10.72 -6.01 -2.93
N ASN A 230 -11.40 -5.96 -4.08
CA ASN A 230 -11.17 -4.92 -5.08
C ASN A 230 -12.05 -3.71 -4.75
N LYS A 231 -11.42 -2.57 -4.42
CA LYS A 231 -12.12 -1.32 -4.06
C LYS A 231 -13.11 -0.88 -5.16
N GLY A 232 -12.80 -1.13 -6.44
CA GLY A 232 -13.62 -0.75 -7.58
C GLY A 232 -14.72 -1.75 -7.95
N SER A 233 -14.81 -2.91 -7.30
CA SER A 233 -15.81 -3.92 -7.66
C SER A 233 -17.16 -3.75 -6.96
N ASN A 234 -17.26 -2.90 -5.94
CA ASN A 234 -18.52 -2.61 -5.26
C ASN A 234 -18.61 -1.17 -4.75
N ASN A 235 -19.78 -0.78 -4.24
CA ASN A 235 -20.04 0.59 -3.82
C ASN A 235 -19.69 0.88 -2.35
N TYR A 236 -19.17 -0.08 -1.58
CA TYR A 236 -18.96 0.10 -0.12
C TYR A 236 -18.08 1.31 0.19
N TYR A 237 -17.00 1.49 -0.56
CA TYR A 237 -16.10 2.62 -0.39
C TYR A 237 -16.84 3.96 -0.61
N ASN A 238 -17.52 4.10 -1.75
CA ASN A 238 -18.23 5.35 -2.08
C ASN A 238 -19.42 5.60 -1.15
N GLN A 239 -20.06 4.56 -0.60
CA GLN A 239 -21.09 4.69 0.44
C GLN A 239 -20.50 5.40 1.68
N ARG A 240 -19.33 4.97 2.15
CA ARG A 240 -18.66 5.59 3.31
C ARG A 240 -18.31 7.07 3.06
N VAL A 241 -17.82 7.39 1.87
CA VAL A 241 -17.54 8.78 1.46
C VAL A 241 -18.81 9.64 1.53
N VAL A 242 -19.92 9.14 1.01
CA VAL A 242 -21.22 9.84 1.02
C VAL A 242 -21.77 9.98 2.45
N GLU A 243 -21.68 8.94 3.27
CA GLU A 243 -22.10 8.99 4.68
C GLU A 243 -21.35 10.08 5.46
N CYS A 244 -20.03 10.21 5.26
CA CYS A 244 -19.22 11.26 5.88
C CYS A 244 -19.59 12.66 5.38
N ARG A 245 -19.78 12.80 4.06
CA ARG A 245 -20.19 14.07 3.44
C ARG A 245 -21.55 14.55 3.95
N LEU A 246 -22.53 13.65 4.03
CA LEU A 246 -23.86 13.95 4.57
C LEU A 246 -23.77 14.36 6.04
N GLY A 247 -22.95 13.68 6.84
CA GLY A 247 -22.67 14.08 8.21
C GLY A 247 -22.11 15.51 8.31
N ALA A 248 -21.15 15.85 7.45
CA ALA A 248 -20.57 17.18 7.38
C ALA A 248 -21.64 18.25 7.05
N GLN A 249 -22.45 17.99 6.02
CA GLN A 249 -23.51 18.88 5.55
C GLN A 249 -24.64 19.07 6.57
N ILE A 250 -25.04 17.99 7.27
CA ILE A 250 -26.05 18.04 8.33
C ILE A 250 -25.55 18.91 9.48
N ILE A 251 -24.31 18.70 9.97
CA ILE A 251 -23.76 19.53 11.05
C ILE A 251 -23.68 21.00 10.62
N ALA A 252 -23.16 21.29 9.42
CA ALA A 252 -23.11 22.65 8.89
C ALA A 252 -24.51 23.30 8.81
N LYS A 253 -25.52 22.54 8.40
CA LYS A 253 -26.91 22.99 8.33
C LYS A 253 -27.47 23.33 9.72
N LEU A 254 -27.20 22.48 10.72
CA LEU A 254 -27.64 22.68 12.11
C LEU A 254 -26.98 23.91 12.75
N GLU A 255 -25.75 24.23 12.35
CA GLU A 255 -25.05 25.47 12.72
C GLU A 255 -25.49 26.70 11.90
N ASN A 256 -26.55 26.59 11.10
CA ASN A 256 -27.05 27.66 10.24
C ASN A 256 -26.01 28.21 9.25
N TYR A 257 -25.02 27.41 8.84
CA TYR A 257 -24.04 27.81 7.85
C TYR A 257 -24.70 27.91 6.47
N LYS A 258 -24.68 29.11 5.87
CA LYS A 258 -25.41 29.42 4.62
C LYS A 258 -24.96 28.57 3.44
N HIS A 259 -23.67 28.22 3.38
CA HIS A 259 -23.05 27.51 2.26
C HIS A 259 -22.86 26.02 2.54
N TRP A 260 -23.67 25.42 3.42
CA TRP A 260 -23.57 24.01 3.81
C TRP A 260 -23.54 23.04 2.60
N MET A 261 -24.22 23.35 1.49
CA MET A 261 -24.21 22.52 0.26
C MET A 261 -22.82 22.39 -0.36
N ASN A 262 -21.94 23.37 -0.12
CA ASN A 262 -20.58 23.39 -0.64
C ASN A 262 -19.61 22.61 0.27
N ILE A 263 -20.05 22.18 1.46
CA ILE A 263 -19.26 21.33 2.35
C ILE A 263 -19.23 19.92 1.78
N ARG A 264 -18.02 19.42 1.52
CA ARG A 264 -17.77 18.11 0.90
C ARG A 264 -17.08 17.13 1.84
N THR A 265 -16.35 17.61 2.83
CA THR A 265 -15.54 16.80 3.74
C THR A 265 -15.71 17.25 5.19
N LEU A 266 -15.34 16.38 6.14
CA LEU A 266 -15.38 16.67 7.57
C LEU A 266 -14.28 17.68 7.98
N GLY A 267 -13.10 17.62 7.34
CA GLY A 267 -12.05 18.63 7.52
C GLY A 267 -12.49 20.02 7.03
N GLN A 268 -13.19 20.11 5.89
CA GLN A 268 -13.77 21.37 5.42
C GLN A 268 -14.82 21.91 6.39
N LEU A 269 -15.67 21.06 6.97
CA LEU A 269 -16.60 21.45 8.03
C LEU A 269 -15.85 22.08 9.21
N ALA A 270 -14.84 21.39 9.74
CA ALA A 270 -14.06 21.87 10.88
C ALA A 270 -13.40 23.23 10.57
N LYS A 271 -12.83 23.38 9.37
CA LYS A 271 -12.16 24.59 8.90
C LYS A 271 -13.11 25.77 8.72
N GLU A 272 -14.19 25.59 7.95
CA GLU A 272 -15.06 26.69 7.55
C GLU A 272 -16.13 27.05 8.58
N VAL A 273 -16.65 26.07 9.32
CA VAL A 273 -17.78 26.28 10.25
C VAL A 273 -17.29 26.42 11.69
N PHE A 274 -16.23 25.70 12.07
CA PHE A 274 -15.73 25.67 13.45
C PHE A 274 -14.31 26.23 13.59
N ASN A 275 -13.90 27.15 12.72
CA ASN A 275 -12.63 27.87 12.80
C ASN A 275 -11.40 26.94 12.95
N ASN A 276 -11.35 25.89 12.14
CA ASN A 276 -10.30 24.88 12.14
C ASN A 276 -10.14 24.16 13.50
N SER A 277 -11.27 23.83 14.15
CA SER A 277 -11.29 23.11 15.42
C SER A 277 -10.61 21.74 15.33
N TYR A 278 -9.98 21.34 16.44
CA TYR A 278 -9.23 20.10 16.52
C TYR A 278 -10.16 18.87 16.44
N PRO A 279 -9.71 17.71 15.89
CA PRO A 279 -10.58 16.54 15.72
C PRO A 279 -11.28 16.08 17.00
N LYS A 280 -10.61 16.16 18.15
CA LYS A 280 -11.21 15.84 19.46
C LYS A 280 -12.40 16.73 19.82
N ASP A 281 -12.34 18.02 19.50
CA ASP A 281 -13.46 18.95 19.75
C ASP A 281 -14.60 18.68 18.76
N MET A 282 -14.25 18.42 17.50
CA MET A 282 -15.20 18.04 16.45
C MET A 282 -15.93 16.74 16.78
N TYR A 283 -15.27 15.78 17.42
CA TYR A 283 -15.91 14.56 17.93
C TYR A 283 -17.02 14.87 18.94
N ASN A 284 -16.75 15.76 19.91
CA ASN A 284 -17.75 16.16 20.90
C ASN A 284 -18.92 16.92 20.26
N ILE A 285 -18.63 17.79 19.30
CA ILE A 285 -19.65 18.49 18.50
C ILE A 285 -20.51 17.47 17.74
N ALA A 286 -19.90 16.47 17.11
CA ALA A 286 -20.63 15.44 16.37
C ALA A 286 -21.58 14.66 17.29
N ILE A 287 -21.16 14.30 18.50
CA ILE A 287 -22.03 13.67 19.51
C ILE A 287 -23.22 14.56 19.86
N GLU A 288 -23.00 15.86 20.06
CA GLU A 288 -24.08 16.80 20.42
C GLU A 288 -25.08 16.98 19.26
N LYS A 289 -24.58 17.14 18.03
CA LYS A 289 -25.40 17.52 16.88
C LYS A 289 -26.07 16.34 16.20
N LEU A 290 -25.35 15.23 16.04
CA LEU A 290 -25.87 14.04 15.38
C LEU A 290 -26.59 13.18 16.40
N LYS A 291 -27.88 13.50 16.65
CA LYS A 291 -28.75 12.76 17.56
C LYS A 291 -28.67 11.25 17.31
N SER A 292 -28.61 10.46 18.38
CA SER A 292 -28.59 8.99 18.35
C SER A 292 -29.94 8.35 17.98
N ILE A 293 -30.70 8.95 17.07
CA ILE A 293 -31.92 8.33 16.53
C ILE A 293 -31.48 7.09 15.75
N ASN A 294 -32.14 5.96 16.02
CA ASN A 294 -31.91 4.68 15.33
C ASN A 294 -30.43 4.26 15.25
N GLY A 295 -29.64 4.52 16.31
CA GLY A 295 -28.21 4.18 16.35
C GLY A 295 -27.34 4.99 15.38
N GLY A 296 -27.80 6.18 14.95
CA GLY A 296 -27.07 7.05 14.02
C GLY A 296 -27.27 6.69 12.55
N LYS A 297 -28.34 5.94 12.25
CA LYS A 297 -28.80 5.65 10.89
C LYS A 297 -29.93 6.60 10.51
N TYR A 298 -29.89 7.07 9.26
CA TYR A 298 -30.82 8.03 8.72
C TYR A 298 -31.39 7.50 7.41
N THR A 299 -32.69 7.63 7.23
CA THR A 299 -33.37 7.40 5.96
C THR A 299 -33.17 8.61 5.04
N ARG A 300 -33.30 8.38 3.73
CA ARG A 300 -33.26 9.45 2.72
C ARG A 300 -34.29 10.55 2.98
N ASP A 301 -35.47 10.20 3.49
CA ASP A 301 -36.54 11.16 3.79
C ASP A 301 -36.21 12.01 5.02
N GLU A 302 -35.66 11.41 6.08
CA GLU A 302 -35.17 12.17 7.25
C GLU A 302 -34.06 13.16 6.86
N ILE A 303 -33.13 12.75 5.98
CA ILE A 303 -32.07 13.64 5.49
C ILE A 303 -32.67 14.83 4.73
N LYS A 304 -33.63 14.58 3.83
CA LYS A 304 -34.32 15.67 3.09
C LYS A 304 -35.06 16.61 4.02
N GLU A 305 -35.69 16.09 5.08
CA GLU A 305 -36.36 16.89 6.10
C GLU A 305 -35.38 17.77 6.87
N ILE A 306 -34.26 17.20 7.34
CA ILE A 306 -33.21 17.92 8.06
C ILE A 306 -32.58 19.02 7.20
N LEU A 307 -32.21 18.68 5.96
CA LEU A 307 -31.55 19.61 5.04
C LEU A 307 -32.53 20.62 4.42
N LYS A 308 -33.84 20.32 4.48
CA LYS A 308 -34.94 21.09 3.88
C LYS A 308 -34.78 21.23 2.36
N ILE A 309 -34.59 20.09 1.69
CA ILE A 309 -34.37 20.01 0.23
C ILE A 309 -35.23 18.91 -0.39
N ASP A 310 -35.38 18.97 -1.72
CA ASP A 310 -35.96 17.86 -2.48
C ASP A 310 -34.91 16.80 -2.87
N ASP A 311 -35.39 15.71 -3.48
CA ASP A 311 -34.57 14.57 -3.86
C ASP A 311 -33.55 14.88 -4.96
N ASN A 312 -33.94 15.72 -5.92
CA ASN A 312 -33.06 16.13 -7.03
C ASN A 312 -31.88 16.97 -6.52
N THR A 313 -32.14 17.84 -5.55
CA THR A 313 -31.12 18.64 -4.88
C THR A 313 -30.21 17.73 -4.05
N LEU A 314 -30.74 16.74 -3.34
CA LEU A 314 -29.92 15.77 -2.60
C LEU A 314 -28.96 15.02 -3.53
N ILE A 315 -29.46 14.52 -4.67
CA ILE A 315 -28.65 13.79 -5.67
C ILE A 315 -27.53 14.68 -6.19
N SER A 316 -27.84 15.89 -6.64
CA SER A 316 -26.87 16.79 -7.28
C SER A 316 -25.84 17.39 -6.31
N THR A 317 -26.18 17.53 -5.03
CA THR A 317 -25.31 18.21 -4.05
C THR A 317 -24.60 17.27 -3.09
N SER A 318 -25.06 16.04 -2.91
CA SER A 318 -24.63 15.19 -1.77
C SER A 318 -24.24 13.77 -2.19
N LEU A 319 -24.88 13.20 -3.21
CA LEU A 319 -24.64 11.82 -3.65
C LEU A 319 -23.67 11.75 -4.82
N ASN A 320 -23.06 10.59 -5.03
CA ASN A 320 -22.31 10.23 -6.22
C ASN A 320 -23.20 9.42 -7.19
N SER A 321 -22.82 9.33 -8.46
CA SER A 321 -23.56 8.61 -9.50
C SER A 321 -23.87 7.15 -9.13
N ASN A 322 -22.97 6.45 -8.43
CA ASN A 322 -23.15 5.08 -7.99
C ASN A 322 -23.80 4.92 -6.60
N THR A 323 -24.31 6.01 -6.01
CA THR A 323 -24.95 6.03 -4.68
C THR A 323 -26.36 6.63 -4.70
N THR A 324 -26.89 6.96 -5.88
CA THR A 324 -28.21 7.60 -6.02
C THR A 324 -29.36 6.74 -5.49
N GLU A 325 -29.23 5.42 -5.57
CA GLU A 325 -30.24 4.45 -5.14
C GLU A 325 -30.23 4.16 -3.62
N MET A 326 -29.30 4.76 -2.87
CA MET A 326 -29.24 4.57 -1.41
C MET A 326 -30.50 5.14 -0.73
N LYS A 327 -31.09 4.31 0.14
CA LYS A 327 -32.29 4.63 0.94
C LYS A 327 -31.99 4.90 2.41
N GLU A 328 -30.91 4.33 2.92
CA GLU A 328 -30.46 4.44 4.30
C GLU A 328 -28.97 4.77 4.36
N PHE A 329 -28.57 5.52 5.39
CA PHE A 329 -27.23 6.04 5.58
C PHE A 329 -26.83 5.89 7.04
N THR A 330 -25.74 5.18 7.31
CA THR A 330 -25.15 5.13 8.66
C THR A 330 -24.23 6.34 8.78
N ILE A 331 -24.68 7.44 9.38
CA ILE A 331 -23.94 8.71 9.36
C ILE A 331 -23.14 8.90 10.65
N THR A 332 -23.80 8.84 11.80
CA THR A 332 -23.15 9.19 13.09
C THR A 332 -21.91 8.34 13.38
N PRO A 333 -21.96 7.00 13.25
CA PRO A 333 -20.77 6.17 13.49
C PRO A 333 -19.60 6.52 12.57
N ARG A 334 -19.86 6.86 11.29
CA ARG A 334 -18.82 7.21 10.32
C ARG A 334 -18.13 8.53 10.66
N VAL A 335 -18.92 9.53 11.03
CA VAL A 335 -18.41 10.82 11.48
C VAL A 335 -17.58 10.68 12.75
N LEU A 336 -18.07 9.91 13.73
CA LEU A 336 -17.35 9.64 14.98
C LEU A 336 -16.05 8.87 14.76
N HIS A 337 -16.07 7.87 13.86
CA HIS A 337 -14.86 7.20 13.41
C HIS A 337 -13.85 8.22 12.88
N CYS A 338 -14.23 9.03 11.89
CA CYS A 338 -13.29 9.94 11.22
C CYS A 338 -12.66 10.94 12.20
N PHE A 339 -13.44 11.58 13.08
CA PHE A 339 -12.86 12.53 14.04
C PHE A 339 -11.98 11.85 15.09
N SER A 340 -12.39 10.68 15.60
CA SER A 340 -11.55 9.95 16.58
C SER A 340 -10.28 9.37 15.94
N GLU A 341 -10.34 8.97 14.66
CA GLU A 341 -9.19 8.44 13.93
C GLU A 341 -8.21 9.55 13.57
N ALA A 342 -8.70 10.74 13.18
CA ALA A 342 -7.86 11.90 12.95
C ALA A 342 -7.15 12.37 14.22
N ASP A 343 -7.80 12.30 15.40
CA ASP A 343 -7.15 12.54 16.69
C ASP A 343 -6.03 11.52 16.96
N ARG A 344 -6.31 10.23 16.74
CA ARG A 344 -5.33 9.15 16.92
C ARG A 344 -4.08 9.32 16.05
N VAL A 345 -4.17 9.89 14.86
CA VAL A 345 -3.00 10.16 14.00
C VAL A 345 -2.01 11.10 14.68
N PHE A 346 -2.49 12.20 15.25
CA PHE A 346 -1.63 13.16 15.96
C PHE A 346 -1.09 12.60 17.28
N GLU A 347 -1.88 11.80 18.01
CA GLU A 347 -1.41 11.12 19.21
C GLU A 347 -0.35 10.04 18.87
N PHE A 348 -0.49 9.36 17.73
CA PHE A 348 0.49 8.39 17.26
C PHE A 348 1.80 9.06 16.84
N GLU A 349 1.73 10.21 16.16
CA GLU A 349 2.91 11.03 15.84
C GLU A 349 3.66 11.42 17.13
N LYS A 350 2.97 11.94 18.16
CA LYS A 350 3.58 12.25 19.46
C LYS A 350 4.18 11.01 20.13
N ALA A 351 3.51 9.86 20.03
CA ALA A 351 4.02 8.60 20.57
C ALA A 351 5.32 8.17 19.88
N CYS A 352 5.43 8.36 18.56
CA CYS A 352 6.67 8.15 17.81
C CYS A 352 7.78 9.10 18.31
N GLU A 353 7.50 10.40 18.43
CA GLU A 353 8.46 11.40 18.90
C GLU A 353 9.00 11.09 20.31
N ASN A 354 8.14 10.56 21.19
CA ASN A 354 8.49 10.21 22.56
C ASN A 354 9.01 8.77 22.72
N ASN A 355 9.10 7.99 21.65
CA ASN A 355 9.46 6.56 21.66
C ASN A 355 8.53 5.69 22.54
N GLU A 356 7.24 6.03 22.60
CA GLU A 356 6.22 5.34 23.41
C GLU A 356 5.54 4.20 22.62
N ILE A 357 6.28 3.12 22.36
CA ILE A 357 5.77 1.96 21.58
C ILE A 357 4.48 1.37 22.17
N SER A 358 4.33 1.36 23.50
CA SER A 358 3.10 0.90 24.15
C SER A 358 1.88 1.78 23.84
N LEU A 359 2.07 3.10 23.72
CA LEU A 359 1.01 4.02 23.33
C LEU A 359 0.68 3.84 21.84
N MET A 360 1.68 3.70 20.97
CA MET A 360 1.49 3.36 19.56
C MET A 360 0.63 2.10 19.40
N ALA A 361 0.95 1.05 20.18
CA ALA A 361 0.20 -0.20 20.17
C ALA A 361 -1.27 -0.01 20.62
N ALA A 362 -1.51 0.74 21.70
CA ALA A 362 -2.86 1.04 22.17
C ALA A 362 -3.69 1.77 21.08
N LEU A 363 -3.11 2.80 20.45
CA LEU A 363 -3.75 3.58 19.40
C LEU A 363 -4.09 2.74 18.16
N MET A 364 -3.19 1.83 17.75
CA MET A 364 -3.46 0.91 16.63
C MET A 364 -4.63 -0.04 16.92
N ASN A 365 -4.69 -0.61 18.12
CA ASN A 365 -5.79 -1.49 18.51
C ASN A 365 -7.12 -0.74 18.59
N GLU A 366 -7.12 0.51 19.09
CA GLU A 366 -8.29 1.38 19.09
C GLU A 366 -8.74 1.76 17.67
N SER A 367 -7.81 2.04 16.77
CA SER A 367 -8.08 2.26 15.35
C SER A 367 -8.78 1.05 14.74
N HIS A 368 -8.26 -0.18 14.94
CA HIS A 368 -8.91 -1.39 14.42
C HIS A 368 -10.33 -1.56 14.95
N LYS A 369 -10.53 -1.38 16.26
CA LYS A 369 -11.85 -1.44 16.89
C LYS A 369 -12.80 -0.42 16.26
N SER A 370 -12.33 0.80 16.03
CA SER A 370 -13.11 1.87 15.37
C SER A 370 -13.46 1.51 13.92
N CYS A 371 -12.51 0.99 13.13
CA CYS A 371 -12.77 0.51 11.77
C CYS A 371 -13.83 -0.59 11.73
N LYS A 372 -13.80 -1.51 12.71
CA LYS A 372 -14.77 -2.59 12.83
C LYS A 372 -16.15 -2.10 13.29
N GLU A 373 -16.22 -1.38 14.40
CA GLU A 373 -17.48 -1.08 15.09
C GLU A 373 -18.15 0.21 14.57
N LEU A 374 -17.35 1.25 14.30
CA LEU A 374 -17.85 2.56 13.89
C LEU A 374 -17.82 2.77 12.39
N TYR A 375 -16.84 2.19 11.68
CA TYR A 375 -16.72 2.32 10.24
C TYR A 375 -17.25 1.15 9.43
N ASP A 376 -17.43 -0.03 10.05
CA ASP A 376 -17.94 -1.22 9.38
C ASP A 376 -17.18 -1.49 8.07
N CYS A 377 -15.84 -1.47 8.18
CA CYS A 377 -14.91 -1.77 7.09
C CYS A 377 -13.95 -2.92 7.40
N SER A 378 -14.18 -3.69 8.46
CA SER A 378 -13.48 -4.96 8.70
C SER A 378 -14.21 -6.14 8.03
N CYS A 379 -13.68 -7.34 8.20
CA CYS A 379 -14.31 -8.60 7.85
C CYS A 379 -13.85 -9.72 8.80
N GLU A 380 -14.46 -10.90 8.72
CA GLU A 380 -14.12 -12.03 9.60
C GLU A 380 -12.66 -12.46 9.47
N GLU A 381 -12.11 -12.45 8.26
CA GLU A 381 -10.72 -12.83 7.97
C GLU A 381 -9.72 -11.82 8.55
N LEU A 382 -10.02 -10.52 8.44
CA LEU A 382 -9.21 -9.45 9.04
C LEU A 382 -9.25 -9.55 10.57
N ASP A 383 -10.44 -9.67 11.15
CA ASP A 383 -10.64 -9.78 12.60
C ASP A 383 -9.92 -11.01 13.18
N SER A 384 -10.02 -12.15 12.48
CA SER A 384 -9.33 -13.39 12.85
C SER A 384 -7.82 -13.24 12.76
N THR A 385 -7.32 -12.60 11.71
CA THR A 385 -5.88 -12.35 11.53
C THR A 385 -5.34 -11.41 12.61
N VAL A 386 -6.06 -10.33 12.94
CA VAL A 386 -5.71 -9.44 14.05
C VAL A 386 -5.64 -10.21 15.37
N LYS A 387 -6.65 -11.04 15.66
CA LYS A 387 -6.67 -11.87 16.87
C LYS A 387 -5.46 -12.82 16.92
N LEU A 388 -5.14 -13.50 15.83
CA LEU A 388 -3.99 -14.41 15.75
C LEU A 388 -2.66 -13.68 15.95
N CYS A 389 -2.51 -12.46 15.41
CA CYS A 389 -1.32 -11.64 15.65
C CYS A 389 -1.16 -11.36 17.16
N LEU A 390 -2.23 -10.93 17.83
CA LEU A 390 -2.19 -10.65 19.26
C LEU A 390 -1.88 -11.92 20.08
N GLU A 391 -2.48 -13.07 19.74
CA GLU A 391 -2.23 -14.36 20.39
C GLU A 391 -0.79 -14.86 20.19
N ALA A 392 -0.18 -14.57 19.04
CA ALA A 392 1.22 -14.90 18.78
C ALA A 392 2.21 -14.03 19.58
N GLY A 393 1.78 -12.85 20.02
CA GLY A 393 2.55 -11.94 20.85
C GLY A 393 2.90 -10.60 20.20
N PHE A 394 2.27 -10.23 19.08
CA PHE A 394 2.35 -8.85 18.60
C PHE A 394 1.69 -7.90 19.63
N LEU A 395 2.26 -6.70 19.77
CA LEU A 395 1.76 -5.68 20.71
C LEU A 395 0.44 -5.08 20.24
N ALA A 396 0.28 -4.93 18.92
CA ALA A 396 -0.95 -4.47 18.30
C ALA A 396 -1.08 -5.01 16.89
N ALA A 397 -2.31 -5.04 16.38
CA ALA A 397 -2.61 -5.36 14.99
C ALA A 397 -3.89 -4.66 14.54
N ARG A 398 -3.89 -4.17 13.31
CA ARG A 398 -5.06 -3.53 12.68
C ARG A 398 -5.09 -3.80 11.18
N LEU A 399 -6.28 -3.78 10.58
CA LEU A 399 -6.40 -3.72 9.12
C LEU A 399 -5.65 -2.50 8.55
N THR A 400 -5.17 -2.58 7.32
CA THR A 400 -4.57 -1.45 6.59
C THR A 400 -5.19 -1.31 5.21
N GLY A 401 -5.39 -0.07 4.76
CA GLY A 401 -6.09 0.23 3.51
C GLY A 401 -7.61 0.17 3.68
N ALA A 402 -8.33 0.05 2.57
CA ALA A 402 -9.79 0.18 2.55
C ALA A 402 -10.56 -0.86 3.39
N GLY A 403 -9.93 -1.96 3.79
CA GLY A 403 -10.61 -3.05 4.50
C GLY A 403 -11.55 -3.87 3.62
N TRP A 404 -12.53 -4.53 4.25
CA TRP A 404 -13.38 -5.60 3.69
C TRP A 404 -12.57 -6.78 3.12
N GLY A 405 -11.32 -6.93 3.55
CA GLY A 405 -10.33 -7.85 3.02
C GLY A 405 -8.95 -7.18 3.01
N GLY A 406 -7.94 -7.92 2.55
CA GLY A 406 -6.57 -7.44 2.41
C GLY A 406 -5.68 -7.71 3.61
N CYS A 407 -4.84 -6.75 3.99
CA CYS A 407 -3.76 -6.93 4.95
C CYS A 407 -4.07 -6.35 6.33
N VAL A 408 -3.35 -6.90 7.30
CA VAL A 408 -3.17 -6.40 8.65
C VAL A 408 -1.75 -5.85 8.77
N VAL A 409 -1.60 -4.71 9.43
CA VAL A 409 -0.31 -4.22 9.94
C VAL A 409 -0.23 -4.50 11.43
N ALA A 410 0.83 -5.19 11.85
CA ALA A 410 1.04 -5.60 13.23
C ALA A 410 2.35 -5.05 13.78
N LEU A 411 2.32 -4.53 14.99
CA LEU A 411 3.45 -3.90 15.68
C LEU A 411 4.06 -4.88 16.67
N THR A 412 5.39 -5.00 16.63
CA THR A 412 6.20 -5.74 17.61
C THR A 412 7.50 -5.00 17.89
N THR A 413 8.35 -5.55 18.76
CA THR A 413 9.70 -5.02 19.00
C THR A 413 10.80 -5.89 18.38
N ILE A 414 11.98 -5.32 18.15
CA ILE A 414 13.19 -6.06 17.72
C ILE A 414 13.40 -7.30 18.59
N ASP A 415 13.37 -7.15 19.91
CA ASP A 415 13.57 -8.25 20.87
C ASP A 415 12.53 -9.37 20.77
N MET A 416 11.33 -9.04 20.29
CA MET A 416 10.24 -9.99 20.12
C MET A 416 10.21 -10.59 18.72
N LYS A 417 10.91 -10.00 17.74
CA LYS A 417 10.95 -10.47 16.36
C LYS A 417 11.40 -11.93 16.26
N GLU A 418 12.55 -12.27 16.85
CA GLU A 418 13.11 -13.63 16.77
C GLU A 418 12.15 -14.66 17.40
N LYS A 419 11.51 -14.31 18.52
CA LYS A 419 10.51 -15.15 19.20
C LYS A 419 9.22 -15.31 18.39
N LEU A 420 8.89 -14.30 17.59
CA LEU A 420 7.74 -14.31 16.71
C LEU A 420 8.03 -15.10 15.45
N GLU A 421 9.21 -15.05 14.84
CA GLU A 421 9.52 -15.83 13.64
C GLU A 421 9.23 -17.33 13.83
N GLU A 422 9.53 -17.88 15.02
CA GLU A 422 9.17 -19.27 15.39
C GLU A 422 7.65 -19.51 15.55
N LYS A 423 6.91 -18.52 16.05
CA LYS A 423 5.45 -18.61 16.31
C LYS A 423 4.57 -18.16 15.15
N THR A 424 5.06 -17.30 14.27
CA THR A 424 4.31 -16.72 13.15
C THR A 424 4.05 -17.78 12.09
N LEU A 425 4.95 -18.77 11.97
CA LEU A 425 4.71 -20.01 11.23
C LEU A 425 3.37 -20.67 11.62
N PHE A 426 2.93 -20.57 12.88
CA PHE A 426 1.63 -21.07 13.32
C PHE A 426 0.45 -20.25 12.78
N ILE A 427 0.57 -18.91 12.71
CA ILE A 427 -0.45 -18.03 12.12
C ILE A 427 -0.66 -18.38 10.65
N PHE A 428 0.44 -18.49 9.88
CA PHE A 428 0.40 -18.84 8.47
C PHE A 428 -0.14 -20.26 8.24
N PHE A 429 0.32 -21.22 9.05
CA PHE A 429 -0.07 -22.61 8.91
C PHE A 429 -1.58 -22.81 9.13
N TRP A 430 -2.19 -22.15 10.12
CA TRP A 430 -3.63 -22.28 10.37
C TRP A 430 -4.49 -21.55 9.33
N ASN A 431 -4.11 -20.34 8.90
CA ASN A 431 -4.85 -19.62 7.86
C ASN A 431 -4.84 -20.39 6.53
N SER A 432 -3.69 -20.92 6.11
CA SER A 432 -3.57 -21.74 4.91
C SER A 432 -4.30 -23.08 5.04
N LEU A 433 -4.18 -23.75 6.18
CA LEU A 433 -4.83 -25.04 6.42
C LEU A 433 -6.36 -24.93 6.44
N VAL A 434 -6.92 -23.93 7.11
CA VAL A 434 -8.37 -23.72 7.17
C VAL A 434 -8.94 -23.44 5.78
N LEU A 435 -8.25 -22.63 4.97
CA LEU A 435 -8.65 -22.32 3.60
C LEU A 435 -8.59 -23.55 2.69
N ILE A 436 -7.52 -24.35 2.79
CA ILE A 436 -7.36 -25.61 2.05
C ILE A 436 -8.46 -26.60 2.44
N LEU A 437 -8.71 -26.78 3.74
CA LEU A 437 -9.72 -27.72 4.22
C LEU A 437 -11.14 -27.28 3.81
N LEU A 438 -11.47 -25.99 3.89
CA LEU A 438 -12.75 -25.45 3.42
C LEU A 438 -12.94 -25.70 1.92
N THR A 439 -11.91 -25.44 1.11
CA THR A 439 -11.93 -25.67 -0.35
C THR A 439 -12.05 -27.15 -0.71
N MET A 440 -11.47 -28.03 0.10
CA MET A 440 -11.58 -29.48 -0.08
C MET A 440 -12.95 -30.04 0.38
N VAL A 441 -13.57 -29.45 1.40
CA VAL A 441 -14.93 -29.83 1.86
C VAL A 441 -15.98 -29.41 0.82
N THR A 442 -15.85 -28.23 0.21
CA THR A 442 -16.76 -27.75 -0.83
C THR A 442 -16.63 -28.55 -2.13
N ASN A 443 -15.45 -29.11 -2.42
CA ASN A 443 -15.20 -30.01 -3.56
C ASN A 443 -15.39 -31.51 -3.27
N HIS A 444 -16.18 -31.87 -2.26
CA HIS A 444 -16.53 -33.26 -1.90
C HIS A 444 -15.36 -34.20 -1.49
N TYR A 445 -14.17 -33.69 -1.13
CA TYR A 445 -13.04 -34.49 -0.63
C TYR A 445 -13.06 -34.72 0.90
N ARG A 446 -14.26 -34.93 1.47
CA ARG A 446 -14.45 -35.00 2.94
C ARG A 446 -13.59 -36.06 3.64
N HIS A 447 -13.32 -37.18 2.99
CA HIS A 447 -12.49 -38.25 3.55
C HIS A 447 -11.00 -37.88 3.63
N ILE A 448 -10.50 -37.08 2.68
CA ILE A 448 -9.10 -36.60 2.67
C ILE A 448 -8.91 -35.51 3.72
N VAL A 449 -9.89 -34.60 3.85
CA VAL A 449 -9.94 -33.57 4.91
C VAL A 449 -9.88 -34.22 6.30
N PHE A 450 -10.62 -35.31 6.52
CA PHE A 450 -10.61 -36.03 7.80
C PHE A 450 -9.26 -36.67 8.11
N LEU A 451 -8.60 -37.24 7.09
CA LEU A 451 -7.25 -37.81 7.21
C LEU A 451 -6.19 -36.74 7.47
N ILE A 452 -6.25 -35.61 6.77
CA ILE A 452 -5.36 -34.47 7.00
C ILE A 452 -5.54 -33.96 8.43
N LEU A 453 -6.78 -33.67 8.86
CA LEU A 453 -7.09 -33.21 10.22
C LEU A 453 -6.66 -34.20 11.30
N ALA A 454 -6.88 -35.51 11.11
CA ALA A 454 -6.45 -36.53 12.05
C ALA A 454 -4.92 -36.63 12.15
N THR A 455 -4.22 -36.53 11.01
CA THR A 455 -2.75 -36.55 10.96
C THR A 455 -2.19 -35.28 11.61
N LEU A 456 -2.83 -34.13 11.39
CA LEU A 456 -2.46 -32.87 11.99
C LEU A 456 -2.71 -32.81 13.49
N MET A 457 -3.84 -33.34 13.97
CA MET A 457 -4.08 -33.50 15.40
C MET A 457 -3.05 -34.44 16.04
N MET A 458 -2.62 -35.49 15.34
CA MET A 458 -1.54 -36.35 15.82
C MET A 458 -0.18 -35.64 15.88
N ILE A 459 0.17 -34.84 14.86
CA ILE A 459 1.41 -34.05 14.84
C ILE A 459 1.39 -32.98 15.93
N VAL A 460 0.29 -32.24 16.07
CA VAL A 460 0.12 -31.22 17.12
C VAL A 460 0.13 -31.86 18.51
N ALA A 461 -0.52 -33.02 18.70
CA ALA A 461 -0.45 -33.76 19.96
C ALA A 461 0.96 -34.32 20.27
N GLN A 462 1.75 -34.66 19.25
CA GLN A 462 3.16 -35.05 19.40
C GLN A 462 4.04 -33.85 19.75
N VAL A 463 3.82 -32.68 19.14
CA VAL A 463 4.57 -31.44 19.41
C VAL A 463 4.24 -30.88 20.79
N ILE A 464 2.98 -30.95 21.24
CA ILE A 464 2.57 -30.48 22.58
C ILE A 464 3.08 -31.40 23.70
N ASN A 465 3.25 -32.72 23.44
CA ASN A 465 3.69 -33.69 24.45
C ASN A 465 5.20 -34.00 24.44
N SER A 466 5.97 -33.45 23.50
CA SER A 466 7.43 -33.65 23.46
C SER A 466 8.15 -32.51 24.19
N LYS A 467 9.02 -32.86 25.14
CA LYS A 467 10.04 -31.92 25.66
C LYS A 467 10.88 -31.40 24.48
N PRO A 468 11.37 -30.15 24.52
CA PRO A 468 12.01 -29.51 23.37
C PRO A 468 13.13 -30.38 22.83
N THR A 469 12.93 -30.89 21.62
CA THR A 469 13.98 -31.56 20.87
C THR A 469 14.90 -30.47 20.35
N LYS A 470 16.18 -30.52 20.74
CA LYS A 470 17.24 -29.69 20.15
C LYS A 470 17.10 -29.68 18.63
N ILE A 471 16.81 -28.52 18.07
CA ILE A 471 17.07 -28.25 16.65
C ILE A 471 18.55 -27.87 16.59
N GLU A 472 19.31 -28.58 15.76
CA GLU A 472 20.70 -28.23 15.46
C GLU A 472 20.74 -26.86 14.79
N ILE A 473 21.50 -25.96 15.41
CA ILE A 473 21.90 -24.68 14.85
C ILE A 473 22.90 -24.99 13.75
N LEU A 474 22.55 -24.71 12.49
CA LEU A 474 23.54 -24.55 11.41
C LEU A 474 24.24 -23.19 11.59
N ASN A 475 25.13 -23.12 12.58
CA ASN A 475 26.17 -22.10 12.65
C ASN A 475 27.40 -22.67 11.98
N ASP A 476 27.56 -22.39 10.69
CA ASP A 476 28.86 -22.06 10.10
C ASP A 476 28.68 -21.54 8.67
N ALA A 477 28.33 -20.25 8.57
CA ALA A 477 28.76 -19.42 7.45
C ALA A 477 29.08 -17.98 7.91
N PHE A 478 29.64 -17.85 9.12
CA PHE A 478 30.37 -16.64 9.53
C PHE A 478 31.82 -17.02 9.85
N GLY A 479 32.58 -17.30 8.79
CA GLY A 479 34.00 -17.00 8.82
C GLY A 479 34.16 -15.48 8.78
N ARG A 480 34.49 -14.86 9.92
CA ARG A 480 35.15 -13.56 9.92
C ARG A 480 36.41 -13.67 9.07
N GLN A 481 36.55 -12.84 8.02
CA GLN A 481 37.83 -12.19 7.75
C GLN A 481 37.75 -11.04 6.74
N ASP A 482 38.63 -10.09 7.02
CA ASP A 482 39.03 -8.86 6.34
C ASP A 482 38.92 -8.78 4.81
N ARG A 483 38.70 -7.54 4.38
CA ARG A 483 38.93 -7.02 3.04
C ARG A 483 40.39 -7.23 2.61
N SER A 484 40.60 -7.81 1.43
CA SER A 484 41.60 -7.33 0.46
C SER A 484 41.44 -8.02 -0.90
N ASP A 485 41.33 -7.20 -1.94
CA ASP A 485 41.67 -7.44 -3.35
C ASP A 485 41.00 -8.60 -4.10
N PHE A 486 40.01 -8.29 -4.96
CA PHE A 486 39.91 -8.95 -6.28
C PHE A 486 39.31 -8.02 -7.35
N ARG A 487 40.13 -7.70 -8.35
CA ARG A 487 39.71 -7.19 -9.67
C ARG A 487 39.07 -8.35 -10.47
N PRO A 488 38.05 -8.12 -11.31
CA PRO A 488 37.66 -9.12 -12.30
C PRO A 488 38.67 -9.11 -13.46
N LEU A 489 39.41 -10.21 -13.60
CA LEU A 489 40.24 -10.51 -14.76
C LEU A 489 39.37 -11.15 -15.86
N GLN A 490 39.55 -10.63 -17.07
CA GLN A 490 38.93 -11.05 -18.33
C GLN A 490 39.19 -12.53 -18.65
N PHE A 491 38.18 -13.19 -19.23
CA PHE A 491 38.35 -14.51 -19.86
C PHE A 491 39.15 -14.37 -21.17
N GLY A 492 40.38 -14.89 -21.16
CA GLY A 492 41.19 -15.17 -22.34
C GLY A 492 41.38 -16.68 -22.52
N LYS A 493 41.08 -17.19 -23.71
CA LYS A 493 41.32 -18.58 -24.16
C LYS A 493 42.80 -18.98 -24.03
N ARG A 494 43.10 -20.22 -23.60
CA ARG A 494 44.04 -21.15 -24.29
C ARG A 494 44.21 -22.54 -23.64
N GLN A 495 44.00 -23.56 -24.48
CA GLN A 495 44.75 -24.81 -24.72
C GLN A 495 45.56 -25.53 -23.61
N GLU A 496 45.19 -26.80 -23.41
CA GLU A 496 46.03 -28.03 -23.42
C GLU A 496 47.50 -27.98 -22.95
N LYS A 497 47.82 -28.63 -21.82
CA LYS A 497 48.60 -29.89 -21.69
C LYS A 497 49.21 -30.07 -20.29
N ASN A 498 49.24 -31.35 -19.88
CA ASN A 498 50.13 -32.01 -18.90
C ASN A 498 49.75 -32.03 -17.41
N PHE A 499 49.33 -33.24 -17.00
CA PHE A 499 49.33 -33.79 -15.65
C PHE A 499 50.75 -33.91 -15.03
N ARG A 500 50.89 -33.61 -13.74
CA ARG A 500 51.63 -34.41 -12.72
C ARG A 500 51.06 -34.10 -11.30
N PRO A 501 50.93 -35.09 -10.39
CA PRO A 501 50.27 -34.89 -9.10
C PRO A 501 51.23 -34.68 -7.89
N LEU A 502 50.69 -33.96 -6.89
CA LEU A 502 50.89 -34.05 -5.42
C LEU A 502 52.30 -33.98 -4.81
N GLN A 503 52.49 -32.97 -3.94
CA GLN A 503 53.22 -33.11 -2.67
C GLN A 503 52.70 -32.10 -1.62
N PHE A 504 52.27 -32.61 -0.46
CA PHE A 504 51.96 -31.83 0.74
C PHE A 504 53.23 -31.58 1.55
N GLY A 505 53.43 -30.33 1.98
CA GLY A 505 54.52 -29.91 2.87
C GLY A 505 54.06 -28.83 3.86
N LYS A 506 54.33 -29.07 5.14
CA LYS A 506 53.79 -28.39 6.32
C LYS A 506 54.34 -26.98 6.59
N LYS A 507 53.45 -26.15 7.15
CA LYS A 507 53.56 -25.19 8.28
C LYS A 507 54.63 -24.08 8.33
N SER A 508 54.07 -22.90 8.65
CA SER A 508 54.52 -21.83 9.58
C SER A 508 55.55 -20.83 9.01
N VAL A 509 55.46 -19.50 9.18
CA VAL A 509 55.52 -18.70 10.41
C VAL A 509 55.19 -17.21 10.08
N TYR A 510 54.66 -16.49 11.07
CA TYR A 510 54.36 -15.05 11.21
C TYR A 510 55.48 -14.04 10.83
N ARG A 511 55.12 -12.85 10.33
CA ARG A 511 55.22 -11.54 11.06
C ARG A 511 54.75 -10.32 10.22
N PRO A 512 54.30 -9.22 10.87
CA PRO A 512 53.57 -8.10 10.28
C PRO A 512 54.45 -6.88 9.97
N LEU A 513 53.97 -5.97 9.11
CA LEU A 513 54.52 -4.63 8.91
C LEU A 513 53.39 -3.62 8.65
N GLN A 514 53.28 -2.64 9.57
CA GLN A 514 52.55 -1.38 9.37
C GLN A 514 53.36 -0.47 8.43
N PHE A 515 52.69 0.41 7.68
CA PHE A 515 52.82 1.88 7.75
C PHE A 515 52.11 2.58 6.57
N GLY A 516 51.50 3.74 6.84
CA GLY A 516 51.48 4.86 5.88
C GLY A 516 50.11 5.46 5.54
N LYS A 517 49.79 6.60 6.16
CA LYS A 517 48.78 7.57 5.68
C LYS A 517 49.33 8.39 4.51
N ARG A 518 48.53 8.61 3.47
CA ARG A 518 48.59 9.80 2.57
C ARG A 518 47.19 10.16 2.05
N SER A 519 46.91 11.45 2.00
CA SER A 519 45.72 12.10 1.44
C SER A 519 45.84 12.32 -0.07
N PHE A 520 44.73 12.26 -0.82
CA PHE A 520 44.20 13.35 -1.68
C PHE A 520 42.89 12.91 -2.38
N SER A 521 42.20 13.91 -2.91
CA SER A 521 40.78 14.09 -3.29
C SER A 521 40.18 13.34 -4.49
N SER A 522 38.84 13.27 -4.44
CA SER A 522 37.82 13.34 -5.52
C SER A 522 37.48 12.11 -6.39
N ILE A 523 36.14 11.99 -6.58
CA ILE A 523 35.35 11.19 -7.54
C ILE A 523 34.86 9.81 -7.05
N GLY A 524 33.54 9.71 -6.87
CA GLY A 524 32.72 8.67 -7.51
C GLY A 524 32.33 7.44 -6.70
N TYR A 525 31.02 7.32 -6.51
CA TYR A 525 30.22 6.10 -6.35
C TYR A 525 30.08 5.39 -4.99
N ASP A 526 28.79 5.25 -4.70
CA ASP A 526 27.98 4.51 -3.75
C ASP A 526 28.31 3.01 -3.59
N GLU A 527 28.20 2.52 -2.35
CA GLU A 527 27.78 1.15 -2.00
C GLU A 527 27.63 1.05 -0.46
N SER A 528 26.39 1.03 0.03
CA SER A 528 25.84 -0.07 0.85
C SER A 528 24.57 0.37 1.61
N ASN A 529 23.42 0.24 0.93
CA ASN A 529 22.13 0.02 1.55
C ASN A 529 22.08 -1.43 2.08
N ASN A 530 21.68 -1.60 3.34
CA ASN A 530 20.92 -2.76 3.82
C ASN A 530 20.48 -2.48 5.25
N ASP A 531 19.35 -1.78 5.38
CA ASP A 531 18.57 -1.69 6.62
C ASP A 531 17.09 -1.69 6.21
N ASP A 532 16.56 -2.88 5.89
CA ASP A 532 15.15 -3.09 5.52
C ASP A 532 14.37 -3.61 6.75
N TYR A 533 13.38 -2.84 7.22
CA TYR A 533 12.54 -3.14 8.39
C TYR A 533 11.10 -3.59 8.06
N THR A 534 10.83 -4.01 6.81
CA THR A 534 9.52 -4.57 6.43
C THR A 534 9.74 -5.94 5.79
N PHE A 535 9.14 -6.99 6.35
CA PHE A 535 9.22 -8.34 5.80
C PHE A 535 7.83 -8.80 5.36
N PHE A 536 7.71 -9.19 4.08
CA PHE A 536 6.55 -9.85 3.51
C PHE A 536 6.85 -11.34 3.36
N ILE A 537 5.95 -12.20 3.85
CA ILE A 537 6.01 -13.65 3.61
C ILE A 537 4.96 -13.99 2.55
N PRO A 538 5.35 -14.23 1.28
CA PRO A 538 4.41 -14.59 0.22
C PRO A 538 3.77 -15.95 0.49
N ILE A 539 2.49 -16.10 0.14
CA ILE A 539 1.72 -17.35 0.27
C ILE A 539 2.20 -18.44 -0.71
N ASN A 540 3.03 -18.10 -1.70
CA ASN A 540 3.35 -18.97 -2.83
C ASN A 540 4.43 -20.05 -2.58
N ASP A 541 4.94 -20.19 -1.35
CA ASP A 541 5.91 -21.25 -1.00
C ASP A 541 5.39 -22.17 0.14
N TYR A 542 4.13 -22.64 0.03
CA TYR A 542 3.58 -23.74 0.84
C TYR A 542 2.98 -24.85 -0.01
#